data_AF-T0DM41-F1
#
_entry.id   AF-T0DM41-F1
#
_cell.length_a   1.000
_cell.length_b   1.000
_cell.length_c   1.000
_cell.angle_alpha   90.00
_cell.angle_beta   90.00
_cell.angle_gamma   90.00
#
_symmetry.space_group_name_H-M   'P 1'
#
loop_
_entity.id
_entity.type
_entity.pdbx_description
1 polymer ?
#
loop_
_entity_poly.entity_id
_entity_poly.type
_entity_poly.pdbx_seq_one_letter_code
_entity_poly.pdbx_strand_id
1 'polypeptide(L)'
;MNTKKFEQDIIESIKEGSEVIIWDVISHNIVRLPVKIKSLNAFSKQIFLSIEDGLRDSLAHFVRGPGLLKFYIPDLQLIFISELNASHGNSLEISYPIKEKRLERREYERFEPLIPLYSCFQNIKYEIFDISEGGVSFVLGASQYEQIFSGKNQTLNFEVVFGNEKIHVKGNVVNKKKIKPYQISRFPYGAFRIAVAIENNPDFRKHVKKLQNGCDKLMKDLL
;
A
#
# COMPACT_ATOMS: atom_id res chain seq x y z
N MET A 1 -9.95 -11.32 14.99
CA MET A 1 -8.58 -10.96 14.58
C MET A 1 -7.94 -12.18 13.96
N ASN A 2 -7.49 -12.09 12.71
CA ASN A 2 -6.75 -13.18 12.08
C ASN A 2 -5.25 -12.96 12.35
N THR A 3 -4.74 -13.56 13.43
CA THR A 3 -3.38 -13.34 13.93
C THR A 3 -2.32 -13.59 12.85
N LYS A 4 -2.48 -14.65 12.04
CA LYS A 4 -1.52 -14.94 10.96
C LYS A 4 -1.45 -13.84 9.91
N LYS A 5 -2.60 -13.29 9.52
CA LYS A 5 -2.66 -12.18 8.55
C LYS A 5 -2.02 -10.92 9.13
N PHE A 6 -2.29 -10.61 10.40
CA PHE A 6 -1.66 -9.48 11.08
C PHE A 6 -0.13 -9.63 11.15
N GLU A 7 0.37 -10.83 11.46
CA GLU A 7 1.82 -11.09 11.49
C GLU A 7 2.47 -10.90 10.12
N GLN A 8 1.85 -11.42 9.06
CA GLN A 8 2.33 -11.25 7.68
C GLN A 8 2.42 -9.78 7.29
N ASP A 9 1.37 -9.02 7.58
CA ASP A 9 1.31 -7.58 7.35
C ASP A 9 2.43 -6.82 8.09
N ILE A 10 2.65 -7.13 9.37
CA ILE A 10 3.72 -6.49 10.15
C ILE A 10 5.10 -6.84 9.59
N ILE A 11 5.32 -8.10 9.19
CA ILE A 11 6.57 -8.54 8.55
C ILE A 11 6.79 -7.81 7.22
N GLU A 12 5.75 -7.66 6.40
CA GLU A 12 5.80 -6.91 5.15
C GLU A 12 6.13 -5.43 5.40
N SER A 13 5.46 -4.81 6.38
CA SER A 13 5.72 -3.43 6.80
C SER A 13 7.17 -3.21 7.24
N ILE A 14 7.78 -4.17 7.95
CA ILE A 14 9.21 -4.12 8.33
C ILE A 14 10.10 -4.17 7.08
N LYS A 15 9.83 -5.11 6.16
CA LYS A 15 10.64 -5.29 4.93
C LYS A 15 10.57 -4.08 4.01
N GLU A 16 9.38 -3.49 3.86
CA GLU A 16 9.20 -2.28 3.04
C GLU A 16 9.74 -1.02 3.72
N GLY A 17 9.90 -1.05 5.04
CA GLY A 17 10.20 0.12 5.84
C GLY A 17 9.04 1.12 5.83
N SER A 18 7.80 0.60 5.90
CA SER A 18 6.59 1.42 5.87
C SER A 18 6.55 2.41 7.03
N GLU A 19 5.91 3.55 6.78
CA GLU A 19 5.61 4.53 7.81
C GLU A 19 4.59 3.94 8.81
N VAL A 20 4.85 4.10 10.10
CA VAL A 20 3.94 3.70 11.17
C VAL A 20 3.71 4.91 12.06
N ILE A 21 2.46 5.19 12.41
CA ILE A 21 2.08 6.39 13.12
C ILE A 21 1.35 6.00 14.39
N ILE A 22 1.82 6.49 15.54
CA ILE A 22 1.01 6.57 16.75
C ILE A 22 0.15 7.83 16.61
N TRP A 23 -1.16 7.73 16.80
CA TRP A 23 -2.06 8.87 16.62
C TRP A 23 -3.07 8.98 17.76
N ASP A 24 -3.54 10.21 18.00
CA ASP A 24 -4.68 10.44 18.88
C ASP A 24 -5.42 11.72 18.50
N VAL A 25 -6.60 11.93 19.09
CA VAL A 25 -7.37 13.17 18.94
C VAL A 25 -7.26 13.97 20.25
N ILE A 26 -6.60 15.12 20.17
CA ILE A 26 -6.42 16.04 21.31
C ILE A 26 -7.03 17.38 20.92
N SER A 27 -7.98 17.87 21.71
CA SER A 27 -8.64 19.17 21.48
C SER A 27 -9.14 19.34 20.05
N HIS A 28 -9.80 18.30 19.50
CA HIS A 28 -10.33 18.25 18.13
C HIS A 28 -9.28 18.22 17.01
N ASN A 29 -7.98 18.13 17.34
CA ASN A 29 -6.90 17.99 16.37
C ASN A 29 -6.36 16.56 16.39
N ILE A 30 -6.08 16.01 15.20
CA ILE A 30 -5.38 14.73 15.06
C ILE A 30 -3.89 14.99 15.25
N VAL A 31 -3.34 14.51 16.35
CA VAL A 31 -1.90 14.50 16.61
C VAL A 31 -1.29 13.19 16.12
N ARG A 32 -0.03 13.24 15.70
CA ARG A 32 0.69 12.10 15.10
C ARG A 32 2.12 12.06 15.61
N LEU A 33 2.60 10.87 15.91
CA LEU A 33 3.97 10.58 16.30
C LEU A 33 4.49 9.46 15.39
N PRO A 34 5.43 9.77 14.47
CA PRO A 34 6.01 8.76 13.60
C PRO A 34 6.86 7.78 14.40
N VAL A 35 6.75 6.50 14.08
CA VAL A 35 7.52 5.40 14.64
C VAL A 35 7.92 4.42 13.54
N LYS A 36 8.90 3.56 13.83
CA LYS A 36 9.33 2.50 12.91
C LYS A 36 9.24 1.16 13.61
N ILE A 37 8.61 0.17 12.95
CA ILE A 37 8.65 -1.21 13.43
C ILE A 37 10.05 -1.78 13.16
N LYS A 38 10.69 -2.31 14.20
CA LYS A 38 12.02 -2.91 14.14
C LYS A 38 11.93 -4.42 13.99
N SER A 39 11.07 -5.04 14.79
CA SER A 39 10.91 -6.48 14.81
C SER A 39 9.56 -6.88 15.42
N LEU A 40 9.24 -8.16 15.22
CA LEU A 40 8.07 -8.84 15.74
C LEU A 40 8.56 -10.13 16.42
N ASN A 41 8.04 -10.43 17.61
CA ASN A 41 8.18 -11.73 18.24
C ASN A 41 6.81 -12.41 18.28
N ALA A 42 6.62 -13.39 17.40
CA ALA A 42 5.35 -14.12 17.31
C ALA A 42 5.08 -15.04 18.49
N PHE A 43 6.13 -15.55 19.14
CA PHE A 43 6.00 -16.43 20.30
C PHE A 43 5.50 -15.66 21.53
N SER A 44 6.13 -14.52 21.85
CA SER A 44 5.70 -13.66 22.96
C SER A 44 4.56 -12.71 22.60
N LYS A 45 4.15 -12.67 21.33
CA LYS A 45 3.14 -11.75 20.79
C LYS A 45 3.47 -10.28 21.08
N GLN A 46 4.70 -9.89 20.76
CA GLN A 46 5.23 -8.55 20.99
C GLN A 46 5.74 -7.91 19.70
N ILE A 47 5.64 -6.59 19.63
CA ILE A 47 6.14 -5.77 18.53
C ILE A 47 7.09 -4.74 19.12
N PHE A 48 8.26 -4.62 18.51
CA PHE A 48 9.28 -3.67 18.93
C PHE A 48 9.33 -2.51 17.94
N LEU A 49 9.20 -1.30 18.46
CA LEU A 49 9.18 -0.06 17.68
C LEU A 49 10.33 0.86 18.13
N SER A 50 10.70 1.80 17.28
CA SER A 50 11.55 2.93 17.65
C SER A 50 10.88 4.26 17.32
N ILE A 51 10.99 5.22 18.22
CA ILE A 51 10.69 6.63 17.99
C ILE A 51 11.98 7.31 17.48
N GLU A 52 11.84 8.35 16.66
CA GLU A 52 12.97 9.18 16.24
C GLU A 52 13.50 10.04 17.39
N ASP A 53 14.79 10.35 17.36
CA ASP A 53 15.44 11.21 18.34
C ASP A 53 14.74 12.57 18.45
N GLY A 54 14.54 13.04 19.69
CA GLY A 54 13.87 14.31 19.96
C GLY A 54 12.34 14.27 19.97
N LEU A 55 11.70 13.16 19.53
CA LEU A 55 10.24 13.00 19.59
C LEU A 55 9.76 12.15 20.77
N ARG A 56 10.69 11.60 21.57
CA ARG A 56 10.39 10.66 22.65
C ARG A 56 9.45 11.23 23.71
N ASP A 57 9.65 12.49 24.09
CA ASP A 57 8.86 13.16 25.12
C ASP A 57 7.40 13.33 24.71
N SER A 58 7.14 13.37 23.39
CA SER A 58 5.78 13.47 22.87
C SER A 58 4.94 12.23 23.13
N LEU A 59 5.56 11.05 23.36
CA LEU A 59 4.85 9.77 23.56
C LEU A 59 3.81 9.85 24.69
N ALA A 60 4.13 10.57 25.77
CA ALA A 60 3.24 10.69 26.94
C ALA A 60 1.88 11.27 26.56
N HIS A 61 1.82 12.12 25.52
CA HIS A 61 0.57 12.69 25.03
C HIS A 61 -0.32 11.68 24.30
N PHE A 62 0.22 10.54 23.85
CA PHE A 62 -0.51 9.52 23.10
C PHE A 62 -0.95 8.33 23.94
N VAL A 63 -0.31 8.12 25.09
CA VAL A 63 -0.69 7.05 26.02
C VAL A 63 -2.03 7.39 26.69
N ARG A 64 -2.98 6.46 26.62
CA ARG A 64 -4.32 6.63 27.21
C ARG A 64 -4.68 5.46 28.12
N GLY A 65 -5.45 5.75 29.16
CA GLY A 65 -5.96 4.74 30.08
C GLY A 65 -4.82 3.85 30.62
N PRO A 66 -4.94 2.51 30.58
CA PRO A 66 -3.98 1.57 31.15
C PRO A 66 -2.72 1.36 30.29
N GLY A 67 -2.26 2.38 29.55
CA GLY A 67 -1.09 2.25 28.67
C GLY A 67 -1.42 1.96 27.20
N LEU A 68 -2.61 2.32 26.73
CA LEU A 68 -3.04 2.03 25.35
C LEU A 68 -2.49 3.07 24.36
N LEU A 69 -2.08 2.57 23.20
CA LEU A 69 -1.63 3.34 22.05
C LEU A 69 -2.45 2.95 20.82
N LYS A 70 -2.79 3.95 19.99
CA LYS A 70 -3.46 3.74 18.70
C LYS A 70 -2.46 3.91 17.59
N PHE A 71 -2.41 2.94 16.70
CA PHE A 71 -1.49 2.87 15.59
C PHE A 71 -2.24 2.97 14.26
N TYR A 72 -1.54 3.49 13.26
CA TYR A 72 -1.96 3.48 11.87
C TYR A 72 -0.76 3.18 10.98
N ILE A 73 -0.91 2.18 10.11
CA ILE A 73 0.05 1.87 9.04
C ILE A 73 -0.63 2.26 7.72
N PRO A 74 -0.27 3.40 7.10
CA PRO A 74 -0.96 3.92 5.92
C PRO A 74 -0.95 2.96 4.73
N ASP A 75 0.20 2.35 4.45
CA ASP A 75 0.39 1.43 3.31
C ASP A 75 -0.56 0.22 3.38
N LEU A 76 -0.76 -0.30 4.60
CA LEU A 76 -1.62 -1.44 4.88
C LEU A 76 -3.07 -1.04 5.16
N GLN A 77 -3.36 0.26 5.26
CA GLN A 77 -4.64 0.80 5.71
C GLN A 77 -5.10 0.18 7.04
N LEU A 78 -4.14 -0.18 7.89
CA LEU A 78 -4.36 -0.92 9.11
C LEU A 78 -4.34 0.05 10.29
N ILE A 79 -5.45 0.13 11.02
CA ILE A 79 -5.52 0.79 12.32
C ILE A 79 -5.59 -0.29 13.38
N PHE A 80 -4.83 -0.14 14.45
CA PHE A 80 -4.93 -1.05 15.57
C PHE A 80 -4.65 -0.37 16.91
N ILE A 81 -5.08 -0.98 17.99
CA ILE A 81 -4.89 -0.51 19.37
C ILE A 81 -4.10 -1.58 20.11
N SER A 82 -3.02 -1.19 20.77
CA SER A 82 -2.19 -2.09 21.55
C SER A 82 -1.77 -1.48 22.89
N GLU A 83 -1.41 -2.34 23.84
CA GLU A 83 -0.83 -1.98 25.13
C GLU A 83 0.67 -1.75 25.01
N LEU A 84 1.14 -0.66 25.63
CA LEU A 84 2.55 -0.37 25.83
C LEU A 84 3.04 -1.18 27.04
N ASN A 85 3.87 -2.19 26.78
CA ASN A 85 4.44 -3.05 27.83
C ASN A 85 5.66 -2.37 28.47
N ALA A 86 6.53 -1.80 27.65
CA ALA A 86 7.75 -1.16 28.11
C ALA A 86 8.18 -0.02 27.18
N SER A 87 8.91 0.93 27.74
CA SER A 87 9.63 1.92 26.95
C SER A 87 10.99 2.23 27.57
N HIS A 88 12.03 2.06 26.76
CA HIS A 88 13.43 2.25 27.15
C HIS A 88 14.13 3.11 26.11
N GLY A 89 14.51 4.34 26.51
CA GLY A 89 15.01 5.34 25.57
C GLY A 89 14.00 5.55 24.44
N ASN A 90 14.45 5.42 23.19
CA ASN A 90 13.60 5.54 22.00
C ASN A 90 12.88 4.25 21.60
N SER A 91 13.15 3.14 22.30
CA SER A 91 12.53 1.84 21.99
C SER A 91 11.22 1.69 22.73
N LEU A 92 10.21 1.17 22.02
CA LEU A 92 8.92 0.79 22.59
C LEU A 92 8.71 -0.70 22.39
N GLU A 93 8.13 -1.32 23.40
CA GLU A 93 7.62 -2.68 23.32
C GLU A 93 6.11 -2.63 23.52
N ILE A 94 5.38 -3.14 22.54
CA ILE A 94 3.93 -3.25 22.61
C ILE A 94 3.49 -4.69 22.44
N SER A 95 2.31 -5.00 22.96
CA SER A 95 1.65 -6.28 22.73
C SER A 95 1.07 -6.39 21.30
N TYR A 96 0.58 -7.56 20.94
CA TYR A 96 -0.32 -7.69 19.80
C TYR A 96 -1.60 -6.88 20.01
N PRO A 97 -2.28 -6.48 18.94
CA PRO A 97 -3.41 -5.58 19.05
C PRO A 97 -4.59 -6.22 19.78
N ILE A 98 -5.21 -5.44 20.68
CA ILE A 98 -6.48 -5.79 21.32
C ILE A 98 -7.63 -5.59 20.32
N LYS A 99 -7.51 -4.57 19.47
CA LYS A 99 -8.46 -4.27 18.40
C LYS A 99 -7.70 -3.91 17.14
N GLU A 100 -8.15 -4.45 16.02
CA GLU A 100 -7.69 -4.07 14.70
C GLU A 100 -8.90 -3.69 13.82
N LYS A 101 -8.67 -2.76 12.90
CA LYS A 101 -9.60 -2.42 11.83
C LYS A 101 -8.80 -2.12 10.58
N ARG A 102 -9.15 -2.82 9.51
CA ARG A 102 -8.68 -2.50 8.16
C ARG A 102 -9.63 -1.48 7.57
N LEU A 103 -9.11 -0.34 7.16
CA LEU A 103 -9.89 0.65 6.45
C LEU A 103 -10.02 0.17 5.00
N GLU A 104 -11.15 -0.43 4.64
CA GLU A 104 -11.46 -0.62 3.23
C GLU A 104 -11.80 0.74 2.61
N ARG A 105 -10.80 1.36 1.97
CA ARG A 105 -11.01 2.58 1.18
C ARG A 105 -11.30 2.29 -0.28
N ARG A 106 -11.08 1.04 -0.72
CA ARG A 106 -11.22 0.66 -2.12
C ARG A 106 -12.61 0.11 -2.33
N GLU A 107 -13.38 0.80 -3.15
CA GLU A 107 -14.66 0.31 -3.68
C GLU A 107 -14.47 -0.98 -4.49
N TYR A 108 -13.29 -1.14 -5.10
CA TYR A 108 -12.96 -2.29 -5.95
C TYR A 108 -11.63 -2.92 -5.54
N GLU A 109 -11.64 -4.23 -5.31
CA GLU A 109 -10.45 -5.03 -5.04
C GLU A 109 -9.48 -4.98 -6.23
N ARG A 110 -8.18 -4.91 -5.92
CA ARG A 110 -7.11 -4.94 -6.94
C ARG A 110 -6.51 -6.33 -6.99
N PHE A 111 -6.16 -6.77 -8.19
CA PHE A 111 -5.46 -8.01 -8.42
C PHE A 111 -4.34 -7.81 -9.44
N GLU A 112 -3.33 -8.67 -9.37
CA GLU A 112 -2.28 -8.78 -10.38
C GLU A 112 -2.80 -9.70 -11.49
N PRO A 113 -2.79 -9.27 -12.76
CA PRO A 113 -3.16 -10.13 -13.88
C PRO A 113 -2.27 -11.37 -13.96
N LEU A 114 -2.86 -12.57 -14.05
CA LEU A 114 -2.10 -13.82 -14.23
C LEU A 114 -1.41 -13.92 -15.61
N ILE A 115 -1.87 -13.13 -16.57
CA ILE A 115 -1.27 -12.97 -17.89
C ILE A 115 -0.84 -11.51 -18.07
N PRO A 116 0.30 -11.22 -18.72
CA PRO A 116 0.75 -9.85 -18.94
C PRO A 116 -0.32 -9.00 -19.63
N LEU A 117 -0.75 -7.95 -18.94
CA LEU A 117 -1.71 -6.98 -19.44
C LEU A 117 -0.97 -5.67 -19.71
N TYR A 118 -1.30 -4.99 -20.80
CA TYR A 118 -0.57 -3.79 -21.22
C TYR A 118 -1.47 -2.57 -21.30
N SER A 119 -0.93 -1.44 -20.86
CA SER A 119 -1.42 -0.11 -21.17
C SER A 119 -0.57 0.51 -22.28
N CYS A 120 -1.18 1.24 -23.21
CA CYS A 120 -0.49 1.93 -24.29
C CYS A 120 -0.70 3.44 -24.14
N PHE A 121 0.39 4.18 -23.97
CA PHE A 121 0.39 5.65 -23.95
C PHE A 121 1.52 6.16 -24.82
N GLN A 122 1.24 7.15 -25.68
CA GLN A 122 2.23 7.72 -26.62
C GLN A 122 2.95 6.65 -27.46
N ASN A 123 2.21 5.64 -27.95
CA ASN A 123 2.74 4.49 -28.71
C ASN A 123 3.74 3.58 -27.96
N ILE A 124 3.86 3.71 -26.64
CA ILE A 124 4.71 2.85 -25.81
C ILE A 124 3.81 1.93 -24.96
N LYS A 125 4.17 0.65 -24.92
CA LYS A 125 3.51 -0.37 -24.09
C LYS A 125 4.13 -0.41 -22.70
N TYR A 126 3.29 -0.30 -21.68
CA TYR A 126 3.65 -0.43 -20.29
C TYR A 126 2.85 -1.56 -19.66
N GLU A 127 3.55 -2.52 -19.08
CA GLU A 127 2.92 -3.63 -18.38
C GLU A 127 2.21 -3.15 -17.12
N ILE A 128 0.96 -3.58 -16.98
CA ILE A 128 0.11 -3.31 -15.82
C ILE A 128 0.54 -4.23 -14.69
N PHE A 129 0.92 -3.62 -13.57
CA PHE A 129 1.33 -4.30 -12.35
C PHE A 129 0.12 -4.79 -11.54
N ASP A 130 -0.91 -3.96 -11.41
CA ASP A 130 -2.21 -4.38 -10.87
C ASP A 130 -3.35 -3.60 -11.49
N ILE A 131 -4.55 -4.16 -11.38
CA ILE A 131 -5.77 -3.61 -11.95
C ILE A 131 -6.96 -3.81 -11.00
N SER A 132 -7.89 -2.86 -11.01
CA SER A 132 -9.24 -3.01 -10.48
C SER A 132 -10.22 -2.26 -11.37
N GLU A 133 -11.52 -2.42 -11.13
CA GLU A 133 -12.57 -1.67 -11.85
C GLU A 133 -12.41 -0.14 -11.72
N GLY A 134 -11.70 0.32 -10.68
CA GLY A 134 -11.45 1.76 -10.44
C GLY A 134 -10.13 2.29 -10.99
N GLY A 135 -9.23 1.45 -11.49
CA GLY A 135 -7.94 1.94 -11.97
C GLY A 135 -6.89 0.87 -12.25
N VAL A 136 -5.71 1.33 -12.67
CA VAL A 136 -4.54 0.49 -12.96
C VAL A 136 -3.33 1.02 -12.22
N SER A 137 -2.31 0.19 -12.06
CA SER A 137 -0.95 0.67 -11.85
C SER A 137 0.03 0.00 -12.80
N PHE A 138 1.09 0.71 -13.13
CA PHE A 138 2.18 0.21 -13.96
C PHE A 138 3.51 0.68 -13.39
N VAL A 139 4.59 0.00 -13.77
CA VAL A 139 5.94 0.31 -13.29
C VAL A 139 6.80 0.86 -14.42
N LEU A 140 7.43 1.99 -14.17
CA LEU A 140 8.32 2.68 -15.10
C LEU A 140 9.76 2.67 -14.58
N GLY A 141 10.72 2.49 -15.48
CA GLY A 141 12.12 2.81 -15.19
C GLY A 141 12.29 4.31 -14.94
N ALA A 142 13.40 4.70 -14.31
CA ALA A 142 13.67 6.11 -13.99
C ALA A 142 13.64 7.02 -15.23
N SER A 143 14.24 6.60 -16.34
CA SER A 143 14.26 7.38 -17.60
C SER A 143 12.86 7.57 -18.19
N GLN A 144 12.05 6.51 -18.23
CA GLN A 144 10.66 6.57 -18.73
C GLN A 144 9.78 7.46 -17.86
N TYR A 145 9.96 7.38 -16.54
CA TYR A 145 9.24 8.22 -15.59
C TYR A 145 9.49 9.70 -15.84
N GLU A 146 10.75 10.11 -15.97
CA GLU A 146 11.12 11.51 -16.23
C GLU A 146 10.56 12.00 -17.57
N GLN A 147 10.59 11.18 -18.63
CA GLN A 147 10.03 11.54 -19.93
C GLN A 147 8.52 11.83 -19.85
N ILE A 148 7.75 10.97 -19.19
CA ILE A 148 6.28 11.06 -19.14
C ILE A 148 5.80 12.13 -18.16
N PHE A 149 6.49 12.28 -17.03
CA PHE A 149 6.04 13.10 -15.89
C PHE A 149 6.83 14.37 -15.63
N SER A 150 7.78 14.73 -16.49
CA SER A 150 8.50 16.01 -16.48
C SER A 150 7.57 17.22 -16.37
N GLY A 151 6.39 17.17 -17.00
CA GLY A 151 5.41 18.26 -17.03
C GLY A 151 4.19 18.07 -16.14
N LYS A 152 4.33 17.76 -14.83
CA LYS A 152 3.20 17.62 -13.87
C LYS A 152 1.95 16.89 -14.42
N ASN A 153 2.10 15.98 -15.37
CA ASN A 153 0.96 15.32 -16.02
C ASN A 153 0.20 14.49 -14.97
N GLN A 154 -0.93 15.03 -14.53
CA GLN A 154 -1.81 14.37 -13.58
C GLN A 154 -2.89 13.57 -14.29
N THR A 155 -3.18 13.83 -15.56
CA THR A 155 -4.18 13.12 -16.34
C THR A 155 -3.54 12.43 -17.53
N LEU A 156 -3.89 11.17 -17.75
CA LEU A 156 -3.41 10.32 -18.83
C LEU A 156 -4.59 9.84 -19.67
N ASN A 157 -4.44 9.91 -21.00
CA ASN A 157 -5.36 9.29 -21.96
C ASN A 157 -4.62 8.12 -22.61
N PHE A 158 -5.02 6.88 -22.33
CA PHE A 158 -4.27 5.69 -22.72
C PHE A 158 -5.21 4.55 -23.12
N GLU A 159 -4.68 3.54 -23.79
CA GLU A 159 -5.42 2.32 -24.10
C GLU A 159 -5.05 1.22 -23.12
N VAL A 160 -6.00 0.36 -22.72
CA VAL A 160 -5.73 -0.90 -22.04
C VAL A 160 -6.08 -2.03 -22.99
N VAL A 161 -5.12 -2.94 -23.20
CA VAL A 161 -5.24 -4.05 -24.16
C VAL A 161 -5.72 -5.29 -23.44
N PHE A 162 -6.97 -5.71 -23.69
CA PHE A 162 -7.56 -6.95 -23.19
C PHE A 162 -7.62 -7.98 -24.32
N GLY A 163 -6.59 -8.82 -24.44
CA GLY A 163 -6.49 -9.76 -25.56
C GLY A 163 -6.43 -9.03 -26.90
N ASN A 164 -7.46 -9.19 -27.74
CA ASN A 164 -7.57 -8.52 -29.03
C ASN A 164 -8.32 -7.18 -28.96
N GLU A 165 -8.90 -6.84 -27.81
CA GLU A 165 -9.69 -5.63 -27.62
C GLU A 165 -8.82 -4.52 -27.00
N LYS A 166 -9.00 -3.29 -27.49
CA LYS A 166 -8.33 -2.11 -26.95
C LYS A 166 -9.35 -1.13 -26.40
N ILE A 167 -9.27 -0.87 -25.10
CA ILE A 167 -10.21 0.02 -24.42
C ILE A 167 -9.51 1.35 -24.15
N HIS A 168 -10.03 2.42 -24.74
CA HIS A 168 -9.54 3.77 -24.49
C HIS A 168 -10.07 4.26 -23.14
N VAL A 169 -9.15 4.70 -22.28
CA VAL A 169 -9.44 5.16 -20.93
C VAL A 169 -8.75 6.49 -20.67
N LYS A 170 -9.41 7.31 -19.87
CA LYS A 170 -8.85 8.53 -19.30
C LYS A 170 -8.76 8.34 -17.79
N GLY A 171 -7.65 8.73 -17.20
CA GLY A 171 -7.43 8.54 -15.77
C GLY A 171 -6.48 9.54 -15.16
N ASN A 172 -6.61 9.73 -13.86
CA ASN A 172 -5.78 10.64 -13.08
C ASN A 172 -4.75 9.87 -12.26
N VAL A 173 -3.50 10.33 -12.30
CA VAL A 173 -2.42 9.79 -11.47
C VAL A 173 -2.68 10.18 -10.03
N VAL A 174 -2.99 9.18 -9.21
CA VAL A 174 -3.34 9.36 -7.80
C VAL A 174 -2.19 9.04 -6.87
N ASN A 175 -1.19 8.27 -7.31
CA ASN A 175 -0.01 7.97 -6.52
C ASN A 175 1.21 7.66 -7.40
N LYS A 176 2.39 8.02 -6.89
CA LYS A 176 3.70 7.74 -7.49
C LYS A 176 4.62 7.21 -6.39
N LYS A 177 4.82 5.88 -6.32
CA LYS A 177 5.68 5.23 -5.31
C LYS A 177 7.02 4.89 -5.94
N LYS A 178 8.12 5.36 -5.34
CA LYS A 178 9.48 4.96 -5.74
C LYS A 178 9.74 3.54 -5.25
N ILE A 179 10.22 2.69 -6.16
CA ILE A 179 10.66 1.33 -5.92
C ILE A 179 12.19 1.35 -5.82
N LYS A 180 12.72 0.77 -4.75
CA LYS A 180 14.16 0.71 -4.51
C LYS A 180 14.83 -0.28 -5.49
N PRO A 181 16.14 -0.10 -5.78
CA PRO A 181 16.95 -1.07 -6.50
C PRO A 181 16.72 -2.51 -6.03
N TYR A 182 16.65 -3.44 -6.98
CA TYR A 182 16.51 -4.89 -6.77
C TYR A 182 15.24 -5.37 -6.05
N GLN A 183 14.29 -4.49 -5.68
CA GLN A 183 12.99 -4.92 -5.16
C GLN A 183 12.16 -5.65 -6.23
N ILE A 184 12.34 -5.29 -7.50
CA ILE A 184 11.79 -6.02 -8.63
C ILE A 184 12.97 -6.37 -9.53
N SER A 185 13.14 -7.67 -9.82
CA SER A 185 14.31 -8.21 -10.55
C SER A 185 14.58 -7.50 -11.88
N ARG A 186 13.52 -7.12 -12.62
CA ARG A 186 13.62 -6.41 -13.89
C ARG A 186 14.09 -4.94 -13.79
N PHE A 187 14.16 -4.37 -12.57
CA PHE A 187 14.54 -2.98 -12.33
C PHE A 187 15.72 -2.88 -11.34
N PRO A 188 16.94 -3.25 -11.76
CA PRO A 188 18.12 -3.26 -10.88
C PRO A 188 18.47 -1.87 -10.34
N TYR A 189 18.16 -0.81 -11.07
CA TYR A 189 18.43 0.58 -10.66
C TYR A 189 17.27 1.25 -9.92
N GLY A 190 16.22 0.49 -9.59
CA GLY A 190 14.97 1.02 -9.05
C GLY A 190 14.01 1.48 -10.14
N ALA A 191 12.80 1.82 -9.72
CA ALA A 191 11.68 2.13 -10.61
C ALA A 191 10.64 3.04 -9.93
N PHE A 192 9.58 3.37 -10.64
CA PHE A 192 8.43 4.09 -10.11
C PHE A 192 7.14 3.34 -10.43
N ARG A 193 6.35 3.02 -9.40
CA ARG A 193 4.98 2.54 -9.58
C ARG A 193 4.04 3.72 -9.65
N ILE A 194 3.31 3.81 -10.75
CA ILE A 194 2.34 4.86 -11.03
C ILE A 194 0.95 4.27 -10.90
N ALA A 195 0.16 4.80 -9.97
CA ALA A 195 -1.24 4.42 -9.82
C ALA A 195 -2.12 5.46 -10.50
N VAL A 196 -3.02 4.98 -11.36
CA VAL A 196 -3.94 5.79 -12.13
C VAL A 196 -5.36 5.39 -11.78
N ALA A 197 -6.16 6.33 -11.28
CA ALA A 197 -7.59 6.17 -11.11
C ALA A 197 -8.29 6.48 -12.43
N ILE A 198 -9.04 5.52 -12.95
CA ILE A 198 -9.72 5.66 -14.24
C ILE A 198 -11.05 6.39 -14.04
N GLU A 199 -11.31 7.39 -14.88
CA GLU A 199 -12.61 8.06 -14.93
C GLU A 199 -13.68 7.04 -15.31
N ASN A 200 -14.92 7.23 -14.83
CA ASN A 200 -15.98 6.23 -14.97
C ASN A 200 -16.12 5.72 -16.43
N ASN A 201 -15.71 4.47 -16.65
CA ASN A 201 -15.68 3.84 -17.97
C ASN A 201 -16.30 2.43 -17.86
N PRO A 202 -17.59 2.26 -18.21
CA PRO A 202 -18.30 1.00 -18.07
C PRO A 202 -17.68 -0.16 -18.86
N ASP A 203 -17.14 0.13 -20.05
CA ASP A 203 -16.51 -0.88 -20.89
C ASP A 203 -15.24 -1.41 -20.23
N PHE A 204 -14.39 -0.53 -19.71
CA PHE A 204 -13.22 -0.92 -18.92
C PHE A 204 -13.62 -1.82 -17.74
N ARG A 205 -14.60 -1.39 -16.93
CA ARG A 205 -15.08 -2.17 -15.76
C ARG A 205 -15.55 -3.56 -16.15
N LYS A 206 -16.31 -3.68 -17.23
CA LYS A 206 -16.80 -4.97 -17.75
C LYS A 206 -15.64 -5.92 -18.09
N HIS A 207 -14.60 -5.42 -18.76
CA HIS A 207 -13.43 -6.22 -19.13
C HIS A 207 -12.60 -6.62 -17.91
N VAL A 208 -12.40 -5.71 -16.96
CA VAL A 208 -11.70 -6.01 -15.70
C VAL A 208 -12.43 -7.08 -14.91
N LYS A 209 -13.76 -6.99 -14.77
CA LYS A 209 -14.55 -7.98 -14.04
C LYS A 209 -14.49 -9.37 -14.71
N LYS A 210 -14.52 -9.41 -16.05
CA LYS A 210 -14.32 -10.65 -16.81
C LYS A 210 -12.93 -11.25 -16.57
N LEU A 211 -11.90 -10.40 -16.56
CA LEU A 211 -10.52 -10.81 -16.27
C LEU A 211 -10.37 -11.35 -14.84
N GLN A 212 -10.93 -10.65 -13.84
CA GLN A 212 -10.90 -11.06 -12.44
C GLN A 212 -11.54 -12.43 -12.24
N ASN A 213 -12.76 -12.62 -12.75
CA ASN A 213 -13.46 -13.90 -12.69
C ASN A 213 -12.66 -15.04 -13.36
N GLY A 214 -11.95 -14.73 -14.45
CA GLY A 214 -11.07 -15.68 -15.13
C GLY A 214 -9.87 -16.06 -14.27
N CYS A 215 -9.24 -15.09 -13.61
CA CYS A 215 -8.11 -15.32 -12.70
C CYS A 215 -8.56 -16.15 -11.48
N ASP A 216 -9.68 -15.78 -10.86
CA ASP A 216 -10.22 -16.48 -9.69
C ASP A 216 -10.59 -17.92 -10.01
N LYS A 217 -11.14 -18.17 -11.20
CA LYS A 217 -11.45 -19.53 -11.65
C LYS A 217 -10.17 -20.34 -11.85
N LEU A 218 -9.17 -19.78 -12.54
CA LEU A 218 -7.90 -20.47 -12.79
C LEU A 218 -7.15 -20.79 -11.48
N MET A 219 -7.17 -19.87 -10.51
CA MET A 219 -6.60 -20.11 -9.18
C MET A 219 -7.33 -21.22 -8.43
N LYS A 220 -8.66 -21.33 -8.55
CA LYS A 220 -9.43 -22.42 -7.95
C LYS A 220 -9.16 -23.76 -8.62
N ASP A 221 -8.98 -23.79 -9.93
CA ASP A 221 -8.72 -25.02 -10.68
C ASP A 221 -7.30 -25.57 -10.42
N LEU A 222 -6.37 -24.72 -9.99
CA LEU A 222 -4.99 -25.09 -9.64
C LEU A 222 -4.80 -25.53 -8.17
N LEU A 223 -5.78 -25.28 -7.30
CA LEU A 223 -5.77 -25.60 -5.86
C LEU A 223 -6.57 -26.87 -5.57
#